data_AF-A0A9P7DRJ1-F1
#
_entry.id   AF-A0A9P7DRJ1-F1
#
_cell.length_a   1.000
_cell.length_b   1.000
_cell.length_c   1.000
_cell.angle_alpha   90.00
_cell.angle_beta   90.00
_cell.angle_gamma   90.00
#
_symmetry.space_group_name_H-M   'P 1'
#
loop_
_entity.id
_entity.type
_entity.pdbx_description
1 polymer ?
#
loop_
_entity_poly.entity_id
_entity_poly.type
_entity_poly.pdbx_seq_one_letter_code
_entity_poly.pdbx_strand_id
1 'polypeptide(L)'
;LVAGLELRTTVGSMIGNLPWQLGTTLRQPDPNTALGRTILDRIIPTVNILRGHLPLSMASMFLPFLLAHHKLPRDINCTNLEASNRFVDLI
;
A
#
# COMPACT_ATOMS: atom_id res chain seq x y z
N LEU A 1 -7.80 14.19 0.37
CA LEU A 1 -7.76 13.47 1.66
C LEU A 1 -9.13 12.93 2.09
N VAL A 2 -10.23 13.68 1.94
CA VAL A 2 -11.60 13.21 2.28
C VAL A 2 -12.02 11.94 1.52
N ALA A 3 -11.75 11.84 0.21
CA ALA A 3 -12.01 10.63 -0.57
C ALA A 3 -11.22 9.38 -0.10
N GLY A 4 -10.05 9.58 0.52
CA GLY A 4 -9.25 8.47 1.07
C GLY A 4 -9.79 7.94 2.41
N LEU A 5 -10.52 8.77 3.16
CA LEU A 5 -11.16 8.36 4.42
C LEU A 5 -12.34 7.43 4.15
N GLU A 6 -13.19 7.75 3.16
CA GLU A 6 -14.32 6.90 2.79
C GLU A 6 -13.87 5.55 2.24
N LEU A 7 -12.88 5.54 1.35
CA LEU A 7 -12.26 4.30 0.85
C LEU A 7 -11.68 3.45 1.98
N ARG A 8 -10.98 4.07 2.94
CA ARG A 8 -10.43 3.36 4.10
C ARG A 8 -11.53 2.74 4.96
N THR A 9 -12.62 3.47 5.21
CA THR A 9 -13.75 2.94 5.98
C THR A 9 -14.45 1.80 5.24
N THR A 10 -14.63 1.91 3.92
CA THR A 10 -15.23 0.87 3.09
C THR A 10 -14.37 -0.39 3.05
N VAL A 11 -13.05 -0.26 2.90
CA VAL A 11 -12.12 -1.40 2.96
C VAL A 11 -12.11 -2.02 4.35
N GLY A 12 -12.15 -1.20 5.40
CA GLY A 12 -12.22 -1.68 6.79
C GLY A 12 -13.53 -2.40 7.15
N SER A 13 -14.62 -2.13 6.42
CA SER A 13 -15.91 -2.78 6.60
C SER A 13 -16.14 -3.96 5.65
N MET A 14 -15.16 -4.34 4.82
CA MET A 14 -15.27 -5.52 3.96
C MET A 14 -15.25 -6.80 4.81
N ILE A 15 -16.32 -7.57 4.74
CA ILE A 15 -16.49 -8.83 5.48
C ILE A 15 -16.21 -10.01 4.54
N GLY A 16 -15.70 -11.11 5.11
CA GLY A 16 -15.46 -12.35 4.36
C GLY A 16 -14.21 -12.29 3.50
N ASN A 17 -14.25 -12.87 2.29
CA ASN A 17 -13.06 -13.06 1.45
C ASN A 17 -12.73 -11.85 0.57
N LEU A 18 -13.56 -10.81 0.56
CA LEU A 18 -13.39 -9.61 -0.27
C LEU A 18 -12.06 -8.88 -0.05
N PRO A 19 -11.59 -8.64 1.20
CA PRO A 19 -10.28 -8.04 1.44
C PRO A 19 -9.13 -8.89 0.86
N TRP A 20 -9.23 -10.21 1.01
CA TRP A 20 -8.24 -11.14 0.48
C TRP A 20 -8.24 -11.12 -1.04
N GLN A 21 -9.41 -11.20 -1.68
CA GLN A 21 -9.56 -11.16 -3.14
C GLN A 21 -9.06 -9.85 -3.75
N LEU A 22 -9.33 -8.71 -3.09
CA LEU A 22 -8.81 -7.42 -3.51
C LEU A 22 -7.28 -7.40 -3.39
N GLY A 23 -6.74 -7.88 -2.26
CA GLY A 23 -5.31 -8.00 -2.04
C GLY A 23 -4.60 -8.88 -3.07
N THR A 24 -5.17 -10.05 -3.40
CA THR A 24 -4.61 -10.94 -4.42
C THR A 24 -4.67 -10.30 -5.80
N THR A 25 -5.78 -9.63 -6.14
CA THR A 25 -5.94 -8.96 -7.44
C THR A 25 -4.95 -7.79 -7.61
N LEU A 26 -4.65 -7.05 -6.54
CA LEU A 26 -3.64 -5.99 -6.57
C LEU A 26 -2.21 -6.54 -6.66
N ARG A 27 -1.93 -7.71 -6.05
CA ARG A 27 -0.60 -8.35 -6.10
C ARG A 27 -0.32 -9.03 -7.44
N GLN A 28 -1.34 -9.65 -8.03
CA GLN A 28 -1.25 -10.43 -9.26
C GLN A 28 -2.42 -10.06 -10.18
N PRO A 29 -2.40 -8.87 -10.80
CA PRO A 29 -3.47 -8.44 -11.69
C PRO A 29 -3.52 -9.32 -12.94
N ASP A 30 -4.69 -9.90 -13.24
CA ASP A 30 -4.91 -10.69 -14.45
C ASP A 30 -5.15 -9.76 -15.66
N PRO A 31 -4.25 -9.73 -16.67
CA PRO A 31 -4.38 -8.86 -17.84
C PRO A 31 -5.61 -9.17 -18.71
N ASN A 32 -6.26 -10.32 -18.53
CA ASN A 32 -7.47 -10.67 -19.25
C ASN A 32 -8.72 -10.01 -18.66
N THR A 33 -8.67 -9.57 -17.40
CA THR A 33 -9.78 -8.92 -16.71
C THR A 33 -9.77 -7.41 -16.91
N ALA A 34 -10.94 -6.77 -16.88
CA ALA A 34 -11.03 -5.31 -16.95
C ALA A 34 -10.36 -4.62 -15.75
N LEU A 35 -10.49 -5.23 -14.56
CA LEU A 35 -9.85 -4.75 -13.33
C LEU A 35 -8.32 -4.89 -13.41
N GLY A 36 -7.81 -6.05 -13.82
CA GLY A 36 -6.36 -6.25 -13.95
C GLY A 36 -5.73 -5.32 -14.98
N ARG A 37 -6.39 -5.08 -16.13
CA ARG A 37 -5.94 -4.04 -17.10
C ARG A 37 -5.92 -2.65 -16.48
N THR A 38 -6.96 -2.27 -15.72
CA THR A 38 -6.98 -0.99 -15.01
C THR A 38 -5.83 -0.88 -14.02
N ILE A 39 -5.51 -1.96 -13.31
CA ILE A 39 -4.39 -1.99 -12.37
C ILE A 39 -3.06 -1.80 -13.10
N LEU A 40 -2.83 -2.57 -14.16
CA LEU A 40 -1.60 -2.56 -14.94
C LEU A 40 -1.38 -1.22 -15.68
N ASP A 41 -2.41 -0.72 -16.36
CA ASP A 41 -2.29 0.42 -17.26
C ASP A 41 -2.40 1.77 -16.55
N ARG A 42 -3.07 1.81 -15.37
CA ARG A 42 -3.38 3.07 -14.69
C ARG A 42 -2.86 3.11 -13.26
N ILE A 43 -3.19 2.12 -12.44
CA ILE A 43 -2.90 2.17 -11.00
C ILE A 43 -1.39 2.06 -10.75
N ILE A 44 -0.73 1.04 -11.30
CA ILE A 44 0.71 0.84 -11.10
C ILE A 44 1.52 2.06 -11.61
N PRO A 45 1.31 2.57 -12.84
CA PRO A 45 2.02 3.76 -13.31
C PRO A 45 1.75 5.00 -12.46
N THR A 46 0.49 5.23 -12.06
CA THR A 46 0.13 6.38 -11.22
C THR A 46 0.81 6.30 -9.85
N VAL A 47 0.81 5.13 -9.21
CA VAL A 47 1.52 4.93 -7.94
C VAL A 47 3.02 5.14 -8.14
N ASN A 48 3.61 4.65 -9.24
CA ASN A 48 5.03 4.85 -9.51
C ASN A 48 5.41 6.32 -9.65
N ILE A 49 4.59 7.12 -10.33
CA ILE A 49 4.76 8.57 -10.43
C ILE A 49 4.61 9.24 -9.06
N LEU A 50 3.55 8.88 -8.31
CA LEU A 50 3.30 9.44 -6.97
C LEU A 50 4.45 9.14 -6.01
N ARG A 51 5.09 7.98 -6.10
CA ARG A 51 6.28 7.64 -5.29
C ARG A 51 7.44 8.60 -5.52
N GLY A 52 7.60 9.15 -6.73
CA GLY A 52 8.62 10.15 -7.05
C GLY A 52 8.31 11.54 -6.50
N HIS A 53 7.02 11.88 -6.35
CA HIS A 53 6.58 13.21 -5.89
C HIS A 53 6.29 13.26 -4.39
N LEU A 54 5.96 12.12 -3.77
CA LEU A 54 5.58 12.00 -2.37
C LEU A 54 6.43 10.90 -1.71
N PRO A 55 7.65 11.22 -1.26
CA PRO A 55 8.48 10.27 -0.55
C PRO A 55 7.81 9.91 0.79
N LEU A 56 7.18 8.74 0.83
CA LEU A 56 6.62 8.16 2.05
C LEU A 56 7.75 7.52 2.85
N SER A 57 7.98 8.01 4.06
CA SER A 57 8.86 7.39 5.06
C SER A 57 8.09 6.96 6.29
N MET A 58 8.65 6.07 7.10
CA MET A 58 8.06 5.67 8.38
C MET A 58 7.79 6.88 9.29
N ALA A 59 8.71 7.86 9.30
CA ALA A 59 8.54 9.12 10.03
C ALA A 59 7.37 9.98 9.52
N SER A 60 7.03 9.88 8.23
CA SER A 60 5.88 10.59 7.65
C SER A 60 4.53 9.89 7.92
N MET A 61 4.55 8.57 8.14
CA MET A 61 3.33 7.76 8.29
C MET A 61 2.95 7.52 9.76
N PHE A 62 3.91 7.52 10.67
CA PHE A 62 3.70 7.16 12.07
C PHE A 62 4.26 8.21 13.02
N LEU A 63 3.59 8.36 14.16
CA LEU A 63 4.07 9.23 15.24
C LEU A 63 5.41 8.71 15.77
N PRO A 64 6.36 9.60 16.13
CA PRO A 64 7.69 9.20 16.61
C PRO A 64 7.67 8.22 17.80
N PHE A 65 6.66 8.32 18.67
CA PHE A 65 6.51 7.42 19.82
C PHE A 65 6.21 5.97 19.39
N LEU A 66 5.37 5.77 18.37
CA LEU A 66 5.04 4.44 17.85
C LEU A 66 6.27 3.77 17.23
N LEU A 67 7.05 4.56 16.49
CA LEU A 67 8.31 4.09 15.90
C LEU A 67 9.31 3.69 16.99
N ALA A 68 9.42 4.48 18.07
CA ALA A 68 10.28 4.15 19.19
C ALA A 68 9.82 2.90 19.95
N HIS A 69 8.51 2.78 20.20
CA HIS A 69 7.93 1.64 20.92
C HIS A 69 8.17 0.32 20.19
N HIS A 70 7.99 0.30 18.87
CA HIS A 70 8.19 -0.89 18.04
C HIS A 70 9.62 -1.03 17.51
N LYS A 71 10.56 -0.16 17.92
CA LYS A 71 11.95 -0.12 17.43
C LYS A 71 12.06 -0.07 15.90
N LEU A 72 11.12 0.62 15.26
CA LEU A 72 11.05 0.73 13.80
C LEU A 72 11.98 1.85 13.30
N PRO A 73 12.73 1.63 12.21
CA PRO A 73 13.57 2.67 11.63
C PRO A 73 12.71 3.81 11.06
N ARG A 74 13.17 5.05 11.25
CA ARG A 74 12.45 6.26 10.83
C ARG A 74 12.59 6.54 9.33
N ASP A 75 13.72 6.17 8.76
CA ASP A 75 14.14 6.53 7.40
C ASP A 75 13.90 5.41 6.38
N ILE A 76 13.14 4.37 6.74
CA ILE A 76 12.69 3.40 5.74
C ILE A 76 11.85 4.15 4.72
N ASN A 77 12.31 4.12 3.48
CA ASN A 77 11.55 4.57 2.34
C ASN A 77 10.40 3.57 2.10
N CYS A 78 9.22 3.89 2.61
CA CYS A 78 7.99 3.11 2.46
C CYS A 78 7.49 3.09 1.01
N THR A 79 8.04 3.93 0.13
CA THR A 79 7.78 3.78 -1.30
C THR A 79 8.53 2.57 -1.87
N ASN A 80 9.65 2.13 -1.30
CA ASN A 80 10.37 0.97 -1.80
C ASN A 80 9.64 -0.34 -1.48
N LEU A 81 8.77 -0.77 -2.40
CA LEU A 81 7.97 -1.98 -2.26
C LEU A 81 8.83 -3.26 -2.16
N GLU A 82 10.01 -3.31 -2.77
CA GLU A 82 10.92 -4.45 -2.57
C GLU A 82 11.45 -4.50 -1.13
N ALA A 83 11.80 -3.34 -0.56
CA ALA A 83 12.17 -3.25 0.85
C ALA A 83 10.99 -3.59 1.78
N SER A 84 9.77 -3.20 1.40
CA SER A 84 8.55 -3.58 2.11
C SER A 84 8.29 -5.09 2.08
N ASN A 85 8.50 -5.76 0.93
CA ASN A 85 8.34 -7.20 0.83
C ASN A 85 9.34 -7.93 1.74
N ARG A 86 10.62 -7.50 1.71
CA ARG A 86 11.65 -8.05 2.62
C ARG A 86 11.30 -7.87 4.09
N PHE A 87 10.69 -6.74 4.47
CA PHE A 87 10.25 -6.51 5.85
C PHE A 87 9.14 -7.47 6.26
N VAL A 88 8.15 -7.71 5.39
CA VAL A 88 7.04 -8.63 5.68
C VAL A 88 7.50 -10.09 5.69
N ASP A 89 8.43 -10.47 4.83
CA ASP A 89 8.98 -11.83 4.79
C ASP A 89 9.89 -12.17 6.00
N LEU A 90 10.36 -11.14 6.71
CA LEU A 90 11.18 -11.28 7.93
C LEU A 90 10.34 -11.41 9.22
N ILE A 91 9.02 -11.28 9.14
CA ILE A 91 8.07 -11.35 10.27
C ILE A 91 7.24 -12.62 10.15
#